data_AF-A0A373GV53-F1
#
_entry.id   AF-A0A373GV53-F1
#
_cell.length_a   1.000
_cell.length_b   1.000
_cell.length_c   1.000
_cell.angle_alpha   90.00
_cell.angle_beta   90.00
_cell.angle_gamma   90.00
#
_symmetry.space_group_name_H-M   'P 1'
#
loop_
_entity.id
_entity.type
_entity.pdbx_description
1 polymer ?
#
loop_
_entity_poly.entity_id
_entity_poly.type
_entity_poly.pdbx_seq_one_letter_code
_entity_poly.pdbx_strand_id
1 'polypeptide(L)' 'MSGISQSSLGRIMAQENLPSLITLEKICAALGVTLSQFFQEDNSENLTEKQKEVLGIWNDLSTNEQETVMSMLRGLRK' A
#
# COMPACT_ATOMS: atom_id res chain seq x y z
N MET A 1 23.53 -11.00 -5.03
CA MET A 1 23.15 -12.02 -4.04
C MET A 1 22.94 -11.32 -2.70
N SER A 2 21.80 -11.50 -2.04
CA SER A 2 21.43 -10.82 -0.79
C SER A 2 22.33 -11.13 0.42
N GLY A 3 23.26 -12.09 0.29
CA GLY A 3 24.12 -12.55 1.38
C GLY A 3 23.37 -13.38 2.44
N ILE A 4 22.14 -13.81 2.14
CA ILE A 4 21.33 -14.68 2.98
C ILE A 4 21.47 -16.11 2.48
N SER A 5 21.75 -17.05 3.39
CA SER A 5 21.85 -18.47 3.01
C SER A 5 20.48 -19.05 2.65
N GLN A 6 20.45 -20.03 1.74
CA GLN A 6 19.20 -20.70 1.34
C GLN A 6 18.53 -21.42 2.52
N SER A 7 19.31 -22.00 3.43
CA SER A 7 18.78 -22.61 4.66
C SER A 7 18.16 -21.58 5.60
N SER A 8 18.78 -20.40 5.75
CA SER A 8 18.20 -19.29 6.52
C SER A 8 16.89 -18.79 5.91
N LEU A 9 16.82 -18.63 4.58
CA LEU A 9 15.59 -18.27 3.89
C LEU A 9 14.51 -19.35 4.07
N GLY A 10 14.85 -20.63 3.94
CA GLY A 10 13.92 -21.74 4.13
C GLY A 10 13.29 -21.74 5.53
N ARG A 11 14.08 -21.50 6.57
CA ARG A 11 13.58 -21.40 7.96
C ARG A 11 12.69 -20.18 8.18
N ILE A 12 12.98 -19.06 7.54
CA ILE A 12 12.13 -17.86 7.56
C ILE A 12 10.77 -18.17 6.90
N MET A 13 10.78 -18.82 5.72
CA MET A 13 9.56 -19.19 5.01
C MET A 13 8.73 -20.23 5.75
N ALA A 14 9.38 -21.14 6.48
CA ALA A 14 8.73 -22.12 7.34
C ALA A 14 8.23 -21.53 8.69
N GLN A 15 8.39 -20.20 8.90
CA GLN A 15 8.04 -19.49 10.15
C GLN A 15 8.78 -20.01 11.40
N GLU A 16 9.85 -20.79 11.22
CA GLU A 16 10.68 -21.29 12.31
C GLU A 16 11.61 -20.22 12.88
N ASN A 17 11.85 -19.15 12.12
CA ASN A 17 12.71 -18.05 12.52
C ASN A 17 12.21 -16.72 11.96
N LEU A 18 12.08 -15.71 12.81
CA LEU A 18 11.74 -14.36 12.38
C LEU A 18 12.98 -13.67 11.81
N PRO A 19 12.90 -13.05 10.61
CA PRO A 19 14.01 -12.27 10.10
C PRO A 19 14.29 -11.06 10.99
N SER A 20 15.56 -10.75 11.22
CA SER A 20 15.95 -9.46 11.78
C SER A 20 15.68 -8.33 10.78
N LEU A 21 15.61 -7.08 11.24
CA LEU A 21 15.41 -5.91 10.38
C LEU A 21 16.41 -5.86 9.21
N ILE A 22 17.69 -6.10 9.49
CA ILE A 22 18.77 -6.14 8.49
C ILE A 22 18.55 -7.27 7.47
N THR A 23 18.05 -8.42 7.92
CA THR A 23 17.74 -9.55 7.03
C THR A 23 16.55 -9.22 6.14
N LEU A 24 15.54 -8.56 6.71
CA LEU A 24 14.36 -8.12 5.98
C LEU A 24 14.69 -7.05 4.94
N GLU A 25 15.54 -6.07 5.24
CA GLU A 25 16.03 -5.07 4.28
C GLU A 25 16.71 -5.72 3.07
N LYS A 26 17.55 -6.75 3.32
CA LYS A 26 18.21 -7.51 2.26
C LYS A 26 17.23 -8.28 1.39
N ILE A 27 16.15 -8.80 1.98
CA ILE A 27 15.06 -9.46 1.25
C ILE A 27 14.32 -8.43 0.39
N CYS A 28 13.93 -7.29 0.95
CA CYS A 28 13.25 -6.21 0.23
C CYS A 28 14.07 -5.71 -0.96
N ALA A 29 15.37 -5.45 -0.75
CA ALA A 29 16.28 -5.05 -1.80
C ALA A 29 16.43 -6.09 -2.92
N ALA A 30 16.41 -7.38 -2.58
CA ALA A 30 16.46 -8.47 -3.56
C ALA A 30 15.14 -8.61 -4.36
N LEU A 31 14.01 -8.25 -3.75
CA LEU A 31 12.68 -8.24 -4.38
C LEU A 31 12.38 -6.92 -5.12
N GLY A 32 13.25 -5.92 -5.03
CA GLY A 32 13.07 -4.63 -5.68
C GLY A 32 12.04 -3.71 -5.00
N VAL A 33 11.73 -3.95 -3.71
CA VAL A 33 10.83 -3.13 -2.91
C VAL A 33 11.58 -2.45 -1.77
N THR A 34 11.04 -1.34 -1.27
CA THR A 34 11.53 -0.71 -0.05
C THR A 34 10.96 -1.39 1.20
N LEU A 35 11.60 -1.15 2.34
CA LEU A 35 11.07 -1.60 3.62
C LEU A 35 9.70 -0.96 3.94
N SER A 36 9.49 0.29 3.51
CA SER A 36 8.20 0.96 3.66
C SER A 36 7.09 0.31 2.83
N GLN A 37 7.41 -0.18 1.63
CA GLN A 37 6.47 -0.94 0.80
C GLN A 37 6.19 -2.33 1.38
N PHE A 38 7.19 -2.97 2.00
CA PHE A 38 6.99 -4.25 2.69
C PHE A 38 6.03 -4.13 3.88
N PHE A 39 6.15 -3.06 4.67
CA PHE A 39 5.25 -2.77 5.79
C PHE A 39 4.00 -1.98 5.39
N GLN A 40 3.79 -1.80 4.09
CA GLN A 40 2.57 -1.17 3.60
C GLN A 40 1.45 -2.21 3.73
N GLU A 41 0.67 -2.11 4.81
CA GLU A 41 -0.65 -2.74 4.83
C GLU A 41 -1.45 -2.21 3.64
N ASP A 42 -2.16 -3.10 2.94
CA ASP A 42 -2.79 -2.86 1.65
C ASP A 42 -3.28 -1.42 1.48
N ASN A 43 -2.62 -0.73 0.56
CA ASN A 43 -2.78 0.67 0.19
C ASN A 43 -4.23 1.17 0.12
N SER A 44 -4.71 1.76 1.19
CA SER A 44 -5.34 3.06 1.09
C SER A 44 -5.06 3.80 2.39
N GLU A 45 -4.94 5.13 2.35
CA GLU A 45 -5.43 5.92 3.48
C GLU A 45 -6.69 5.23 4.01
N ASN A 46 -6.83 4.92 5.29
CA ASN A 46 -7.98 4.15 5.80
C ASN A 46 -9.29 4.87 5.48
N LEU A 47 -9.80 4.68 4.28
CA LEU A 47 -10.98 5.33 3.77
C LEU A 47 -12.12 4.69 4.54
N THR A 48 -12.86 5.55 5.25
CA THR A 48 -14.13 5.14 5.82
C THR A 48 -15.02 4.58 4.71
N GLU A 49 -15.97 3.71 5.07
CA GLU A 49 -16.90 3.14 4.08
C GLU A 49 -17.60 4.23 3.25
N LYS A 50 -17.87 5.40 3.85
CA LYS A 50 -18.41 6.57 3.13
C LYS A 50 -17.44 7.13 2.10
N GLN A 51 -16.14 7.18 2.38
CA GLN A 51 -15.15 7.64 1.41
C GLN A 51 -14.99 6.66 0.25
N LYS A 52 -15.09 5.34 0.51
CA LYS A 52 -15.10 4.33 -0.55
C LYS A 52 -16.34 4.44 -1.45
N GLU A 53 -17.51 4.65 -0.86
CA GLU A 53 -18.76 4.89 -1.59
C GLU A 53 -18.64 6.12 -2.50
N VAL A 54 -18.11 7.24 -1.97
CA VAL A 54 -17.87 8.47 -2.75
C VAL A 54 -16.91 8.22 -3.91
N LEU A 55 -15.82 7.48 -3.70
CA LEU A 55 -14.88 7.13 -4.78
C LEU A 55 -15.50 6.19 -5.83
N GLY A 56 -16.35 5.26 -5.39
CA GLY A 56 -17.10 4.39 -6.30
C GLY A 56 -17.97 5.22 -7.24
N ILE A 57 -18.81 6.10 -6.67
CA ILE A 57 -19.64 7.02 -7.45
C ILE A 57 -18.77 7.89 -8.36
N TRP A 58 -17.68 8.45 -7.83
CA TRP A 58 -16.77 9.32 -8.58
C TRP A 58 -16.21 8.68 -9.85
N ASN A 59 -15.84 7.39 -9.79
CA ASN A 59 -15.29 6.65 -10.92
C ASN A 59 -16.30 6.43 -12.06
N ASP A 60 -17.60 6.45 -11.75
CA ASP A 60 -18.68 6.27 -12.73
C ASP A 60 -19.10 7.59 -13.40
N LEU A 61 -18.64 8.74 -12.89
CA LEU A 61 -18.97 10.06 -13.43
C LEU A 61 -18.13 10.40 -14.66
N SER A 62 -18.75 11.11 -15.61
CA SER A 62 -18.03 11.75 -16.71
C SER A 62 -17.18 12.93 -16.22
N THR A 63 -16.21 13.36 -17.03
CA THR A 63 -15.32 14.49 -16.70
C THR A 63 -16.08 15.77 -16.35
N ASN A 64 -17.20 16.05 -17.02
CA ASN A 64 -18.01 17.25 -16.76
C ASN A 64 -18.75 17.17 -15.41
N GLU A 65 -19.20 15.98 -15.03
CA GLU A 65 -19.86 15.75 -13.75
C GLU A 65 -18.86 15.80 -12.61
N GLN A 66 -17.67 15.23 -12.79
CA GLN A 66 -16.55 15.33 -11.83
C GLN A 66 -16.17 16.80 -11.54
N GLU A 67 -16.06 17.65 -12.57
CA GLU A 67 -15.80 19.09 -12.39
C GLU A 67 -16.90 19.79 -11.59
N THR A 68 -18.17 19.42 -11.85
CA THR A 68 -19.32 19.96 -11.11
C THR A 68 -19.25 19.57 -9.63
N VAL A 69 -18.99 18.29 -9.33
CA VAL A 69 -18.82 17.78 -7.96
C VAL A 69 -17.66 18.48 -7.25
N MET A 70 -16.53 18.68 -7.94
CA MET A 70 -15.38 19.40 -7.37
C MET A 70 -15.68 20.86 -7.06
N SER A 71 -16.44 21.54 -7.92
CA SER A 71 -16.89 22.90 -7.66
C SER A 71 -17.77 22.97 -6.41
N MET A 72 -18.69 22.02 -6.23
CA MET A 72 -19.53 21.93 -5.04
C MET A 72 -18.70 21.68 -3.77
N LEU A 73 -17.81 20.67 -3.79
CA LEU A 73 -16.94 20.35 -2.65
C LEU A 73 -16.04 21.51 -2.25
N ARG A 74 -15.47 22.24 -3.23
CA ARG A 74 -14.68 23.46 -2.99
C ARG A 74 -15.52 24.56 -2.36
N GLY A 75 -16.78 24.70 -2.75
CA GLY A 75 -17.72 25.66 -2.17
C GLY A 75 -18.09 25.35 -0.71
N LEU A 76 -18.11 24.07 -0.34
CA LEU A 76 -18.37 23.61 1.04
C LEU A 76 -17.16 23.74 1.98
N ARG A 77 -15.94 23.86 1.44
CA ARG A 77 -14.68 23.97 2.20
C ARG A 77 -14.44 25.36 2.81
N LYS A 78 -15.50 26.10 3.15
CA LYS A 78 -15.40 27.41 3.82
C LYS A 78 -15.08 27.28 5.30
#